data_AF-A0AA37XAE6-F1
#
_entry.id   AF-A0AA37XAE6-F1
#
_cell.length_a   1.000
_cell.length_b   1.000
_cell.length_c   1.000
_cell.angle_alpha   90.00
_cell.angle_beta   90.00
_cell.angle_gamma   90.00
#
_symmetry.space_group_name_H-M   'P 1'
#
loop_
_entity.id
_entity.type
_entity.pdbx_description
1 polymer ?
#
loop_
_entity_poly.entity_id
_entity_poly.type
_entity_poly.pdbx_seq_one_letter_code
_entity_poly.pdbx_strand_id
1 'polypeptide(L)' 'MQMGVGGSIPFIADLVEVFPEAQILVTGVEDPHSRAHSPGESLHLGVFQRAVASEALLLARLEAGEGAA' A
#
# COMPACT_ATOMS: atom_id res chain seq x y z
N MET A 1 17.68 8.08 2.64
CA MET A 1 16.66 7.35 1.87
C MET A 1 15.54 8.34 1.66
N GLN A 2 15.29 8.79 0.44
CA GLN A 2 14.19 9.73 0.18
C GLN A 2 12.90 8.92 0.20
N MET A 3 12.13 9.03 1.29
CA MET A 3 10.81 8.41 1.39
C MET A 3 9.91 8.94 0.28
N GLY A 4 9.23 8.02 -0.42
CA GLY A 4 8.01 8.24 -1.20
C GLY A 4 7.98 9.50 -2.06
N VAL A 5 8.65 9.49 -3.21
CA VAL A 5 8.38 10.46 -4.29
C VAL A 5 7.33 9.84 -5.21
N GLY A 6 6.09 9.80 -4.73
CA GLY A 6 4.90 9.45 -5.52
C GLY A 6 3.94 10.64 -5.59
N GLY A 7 2.94 10.59 -6.48
CA GLY A 7 1.87 11.59 -6.53
C GLY A 7 1.09 11.68 -5.20
N SER A 8 0.35 12.77 -5.01
CA SER A 8 -0.48 12.92 -3.81
C SER A 8 -1.67 11.94 -3.83
N ILE A 9 -2.01 11.39 -2.67
CA ILE A 9 -3.27 10.67 -2.42
C ILE A 9 -4.07 11.52 -1.42
N PRO A 10 -4.87 12.50 -1.87
CA PRO A 10 -5.50 13.49 -1.00
C PRO A 10 -6.36 12.88 0.11
N PHE A 11 -7.01 11.74 -0.17
CA PHE A 11 -7.85 11.04 0.79
C PHE A 11 -7.11 10.60 2.06
N ILE A 12 -5.78 10.45 2.03
CA ILE A 12 -4.99 10.15 3.23
C ILE A 12 -5.01 11.32 4.22
N ALA A 13 -4.98 12.56 3.72
CA ALA A 13 -5.05 13.75 4.58
C ALA A 13 -6.39 13.80 5.33
N ASP A 14 -7.48 13.52 4.63
CA ASP A 14 -8.83 13.46 5.23
C ASP A 14 -8.92 12.36 6.31
N LEU A 15 -8.31 11.19 6.07
CA LEU A 15 -8.29 10.10 7.06
C LEU A 15 -7.50 10.46 8.33
N VAL A 16 -6.37 11.15 8.18
CA VAL A 16 -5.58 11.63 9.34
C VAL A 16 -6.36 12.67 10.15
N GLU A 17 -7.10 13.56 9.48
CA GLU A 17 -7.92 14.57 10.16
C GLU A 17 -9.07 13.93 10.95
N VAL A 18 -9.78 12.98 10.34
CA VAL A 18 -10.96 12.35 10.95
C VAL A 18 -10.57 11.31 12.02
N PHE A 19 -9.46 10.60 11.83
CA PHE A 19 -9.00 9.52 12.71
C PHE A 19 -7.55 9.74 13.15
N PRO A 20 -7.27 10.73 14.02
CA PRO A 20 -5.90 11.13 14.37
C PRO A 20 -5.08 10.04 15.06
N GLU A 21 -5.74 9.08 15.72
CA GLU A 21 -5.11 7.95 16.41
C GLU A 21 -4.92 6.73 15.50
N ALA A 22 -5.45 6.74 14.27
CA ALA A 22 -5.33 5.61 13.37
C ALA A 22 -3.93 5.54 12.75
N GLN A 23 -3.33 4.36 12.75
CA GLN A 23 -2.15 4.10 11.94
C GLN A 23 -2.56 3.81 10.49
N ILE A 24 -2.02 4.58 9.55
CA ILE A 24 -2.33 4.43 8.13
C ILE A 24 -1.14 3.80 7.41
N LEU A 25 -1.36 2.60 6.87
CA LEU A 25 -0.44 1.94 5.97
C LEU A 25 -0.99 2.01 4.55
N VAL A 26 -0.31 2.75 3.67
CA VAL A 26 -0.59 2.76 2.24
C VAL A 26 0.39 1.82 1.55
N THR A 27 -0.14 0.82 0.84
CA THR A 27 0.67 -0.06 -0.01
C THR A 27 0.10 -0.07 -1.42
N GLY A 28 0.89 -0.56 -2.36
CA GLY A 28 0.50 -0.68 -3.74
C GLY A 28 1.50 -1.55 -4.49
N VAL A 29 1.11 -1.96 -5.69
CA VAL A 29 2.01 -2.66 -6.60
C VAL A 29 2.57 -1.68 -7.59
N GLU A 30 3.88 -1.53 -7.58
CA GLU A 30 4.60 -0.76 -8.58
C GLU A 30 5.83 -1.56 -9.01
N ASP A 31 5.98 -1.71 -10.32
CA ASP A 31 7.18 -2.19 -10.95
C ASP A 31 7.68 -1.13 -11.96
N PRO A 32 8.97 -1.12 -12.34
CA PRO A 32 9.52 -0.11 -13.24
C PRO A 32 8.84 0.00 -14.62
N HIS A 33 7.96 -0.95 -14.97
CA HIS A 33 7.23 -0.99 -16.23
C HIS A 33 5.72 -0.82 -16.04
N SER A 34 5.22 -0.55 -14.83
CA SER A 34 3.78 -0.45 -14.60
C SER A 34 3.15 0.68 -15.40
N ARG A 35 3.86 1.82 -15.60
CA ARG A 35 3.42 2.95 -16.45
C ARG A 35 1.99 3.41 -16.13
N ALA A 36 1.67 3.52 -14.84
CA ALA A 36 0.36 3.96 -14.40
C ALA A 36 -0.06 5.25 -15.14
N HIS A 37 -1.28 5.24 -15.69
CA HIS A 37 -1.86 6.35 -16.45
C HIS A 37 -1.15 6.70 -17.76
N SER A 38 -0.42 5.74 -18.35
CA SER A 38 0.27 5.92 -19.65
C SER A 38 0.02 4.74 -20.60
N PRO A 39 0.19 4.91 -21.93
CA PRO A 39 0.08 3.80 -22.86
C PRO A 39 1.04 2.64 -22.53
N GLY A 40 0.52 1.41 -22.58
CA GLY A 40 1.26 0.22 -22.17
C GLY A 40 1.33 0.04 -20.65
N GLU A 41 0.36 0.61 -19.92
CA GLU A 41 0.13 0.30 -18.52
C GLU A 41 0.04 -1.22 -18.32
N SER A 42 0.76 -1.72 -17.32
CA SER A 42 0.87 -3.15 -17.06
C SER A 42 1.09 -3.44 -15.58
N LEU A 43 0.94 -4.70 -15.20
CA LEU A 43 1.11 -5.16 -13.83
C LEU A 43 1.91 -6.46 -13.82
N HIS A 44 3.05 -6.47 -13.14
CA HIS A 44 3.80 -7.70 -12.98
C HIS A 44 3.07 -8.70 -12.04
N LEU A 45 2.54 -9.79 -12.61
CA LEU A 45 1.73 -10.78 -11.88
C LEU A 45 2.43 -11.36 -10.65
N GLY A 46 3.74 -11.62 -10.72
CA GLY A 46 4.50 -12.12 -9.58
C GLY A 46 4.63 -11.11 -8.43
N VAL A 47 4.63 -9.80 -8.72
CA VAL A 47 4.66 -8.77 -7.66
C VAL A 47 3.25 -8.66 -7.07
N PHE A 48 2.23 -8.66 -7.92
CA PHE A 48 0.84 -8.64 -7.49
C PHE A 48 0.48 -9.81 -6.56
N GLN A 49 0.88 -11.05 -6.92
CA GLN A 49 0.66 -12.21 -6.06
C GLN A 49 1.31 -12.07 -4.68
N ARG A 50 2.54 -11.54 -4.61
CA ARG A 50 3.25 -11.34 -3.33
C ARG A 50 2.64 -10.22 -2.51
N ALA A 51 2.14 -9.15 -3.15
CA ALA A 51 1.46 -8.07 -2.47
C ALA A 51 0.17 -8.57 -1.81
N VAL A 52 -0.67 -9.27 -2.57
CA VAL A 52 -1.90 -9.90 -2.06
C VAL A 52 -1.60 -10.85 -0.90
N ALA A 53 -0.59 -11.72 -1.05
CA ALA A 53 -0.20 -12.64 0.02
C ALA A 53 0.28 -11.89 1.28
N SER A 54 1.06 -10.81 1.11
CA SER A 54 1.56 -10.00 2.22
C SER A 54 0.42 -9.30 2.96
N GLU A 55 -0.56 -8.73 2.25
CA GLU A 55 -1.73 -8.09 2.83
C GLU A 55 -2.61 -9.09 3.59
N ALA A 56 -2.90 -10.25 2.99
CA ALA A 56 -3.66 -11.30 3.66
C ALA A 56 -2.96 -11.79 4.94
N LEU A 57 -1.64 -11.95 4.89
CA LEU A 57 -0.83 -12.33 6.04
C LEU A 57 -0.76 -11.25 7.11
N LEU A 58 -0.76 -9.96 6.73
CA LEU A 58 -0.84 -8.85 7.67
C LEU A 58 -2.17 -8.87 8.41
N LEU A 59 -3.29 -8.97 7.69
CA LEU A 59 -4.62 -9.00 8.28
C LEU A 59 -4.79 -10.20 9.23
N ALA A 60 -4.35 -11.38 8.82
CA ALA A 60 -4.41 -12.58 9.67
C ALA A 60 -3.59 -12.43 10.95
N ARG A 61 -2.43 -11.76 10.89
CA ARG A 61 -1.59 -11.50 12.07
C ARG A 61 -2.20 -10.45 13.00
N LEU A 62 -2.79 -9.40 12.44
CA LEU A 62 -3.51 -8.39 13.23
C LEU A 62 -4.70 -9.00 13.97
N GLU A 63 -5.46 -9.90 13.32
CA GLU A 63 -6.52 -10.66 13.97
C GLU A 63 -5.99 -11.54 15.11
N ALA A 64 -4.83 -12.18 14.92
CA ALA A 64 -4.17 -12.99 15.94
C ALA A 64 -3.52 -12.16 17.08
N GLY A 65 -3.50 -10.82 16.97
CA GLY A 65 -2.81 -9.93 17.93
C GLY A 65 -1.28 -9.93 17.78
N GLU A 66 -0.75 -10.51 16.70
CA GLU A 66 0.67 -10.56 16.40
C GLU A 66 1.05 -9.34 15.55
N GLY A 67 1.37 -8.21 16.18
CA GLY A 67 1.79 -7.01 15.43
C GLY A 67 1.68 -5.68 16.15
N ALA A 68 1.09 -5.65 17.35
CA ALA A 68 1.09 -4.48 18.22
C ALA A 68 2.10 -4.68 19.36
N ALA A 69 3.37 -4.38 19.08
CA ALA A 69 4.41 -4.19 20.09
C ALA A 69 5.11 -2.85 19.84
#